data_AF-A0A4S4LGB1-F1
#
_entry.id   AF-A0A4S4LGB1-F1
#
_cell.length_a   1.000
_cell.length_b   1.000
_cell.length_c   1.000
_cell.angle_alpha   90.00
_cell.angle_beta   90.00
_cell.angle_gamma   90.00
#
_symmetry.space_group_name_H-M   'P 1'
#
loop_
_entity.id
_entity.type
_entity.pdbx_description
1 polymer ?
#
loop_
_entity_poly.entity_id
_entity_poly.type
_entity_poly.pdbx_seq_one_letter_code
_entity_poly.pdbx_strand_id
1 'polypeptide(L)'
;MTRQSHSTPPEGTTFKDLCMSQADYAIANSPLASPSPARGENLSMLKIVARSDDVKKVFKEVNGSNGQDWIELSFNRHDSVLSIMRNLEQIIKVPMAYWALVCGSVFYSLTQIVMGLEHFRKTEAIKFTLLLLWDVEESTFANLKTHTWMHAPPSNLLAKLPSDPREQAERWNQDMVDVEKGDEMDAYISILRDAVKDAVSEETELHEREWEKIADGASVLSSSVEDDGDYPIRDADVMARMHSVNSPQSVDVHFFYHHRTCWSPVELWYCLGYRINSIPVECEPSIGESRHVRRAHQTDGWRPMGWFFLDDRRAEHSACPITRTDLQHIHDSLFGPAEAGKLGKRVSLRTTARLLLASVGITFEIALNQEHAKNRTDGYLERYGDPLIYVCLEEVKDEKPGISPAHLRKICGIDPLADDDMSDLMKEQRTAPVDESDEDLDSDDDEYVRVIRLT
;
A
#
# COMPACT_ATOMS: atom_id res chain seq x y z
N MET A 1 -8.77 -7.19 -22.63
CA MET A 1 -7.45 -7.79 -22.94
C MET A 1 -7.47 -9.28 -22.69
N THR A 2 -6.96 -10.07 -23.62
CA THR A 2 -6.56 -11.46 -23.39
C THR A 2 -5.53 -11.48 -22.26
N ARG A 3 -5.82 -12.14 -21.13
CA ARG A 3 -4.77 -12.65 -20.23
C ARG A 3 -3.64 -13.14 -21.14
N GLN A 4 -2.41 -12.65 -20.99
CA GLN A 4 -1.29 -13.50 -21.35
C GLN A 4 -1.52 -14.75 -20.51
N SER A 5 -2.06 -15.78 -21.14
CA SER A 5 -2.23 -17.07 -20.51
C SER A 5 -0.85 -17.38 -19.96
N HIS A 6 -0.71 -17.45 -18.64
CA HIS A 6 0.41 -18.16 -18.05
C HIS A 6 0.49 -19.43 -18.88
N SER A 7 1.54 -19.53 -19.69
CA SER A 7 1.66 -20.64 -20.63
C SER A 7 1.95 -21.82 -19.73
N THR A 8 0.88 -22.45 -19.24
CA THR A 8 0.95 -23.73 -18.60
C THR A 8 1.70 -24.59 -19.60
N PRO A 9 2.85 -25.14 -19.19
CA PRO A 9 3.61 -25.98 -20.08
C PRO A 9 2.67 -27.11 -20.54
N PRO A 10 2.78 -27.59 -21.79
CA PRO A 10 1.98 -28.71 -22.24
C PRO A 10 2.06 -29.84 -21.21
N GLU A 11 0.94 -30.48 -20.88
CA GLU A 11 0.91 -31.53 -19.84
C GLU A 11 2.04 -32.55 -20.04
N GLY A 12 2.84 -32.77 -18.99
CA GLY A 12 3.97 -33.68 -19.00
C GLY A 12 5.31 -33.10 -19.52
N THR A 13 5.34 -31.82 -19.91
CA THR A 13 6.60 -31.15 -20.28
C THR A 13 7.43 -30.87 -19.03
N THR A 14 8.68 -31.33 -19.04
CA THR A 14 9.65 -31.07 -17.97
C THR A 14 10.39 -29.75 -18.23
N PHE A 15 11.01 -29.15 -17.22
CA PHE A 15 11.87 -27.97 -17.41
C PHE A 15 13.02 -28.25 -18.37
N LYS A 16 13.54 -29.48 -18.37
CA LYS A 16 14.54 -29.91 -19.34
C LYS A 16 14.03 -29.85 -20.78
N ASP A 17 12.77 -30.19 -21.02
CA ASP A 17 12.18 -30.16 -22.37
C ASP A 17 12.04 -28.72 -22.92
N LEU A 18 12.09 -27.72 -22.04
CA LEU A 18 12.09 -26.30 -22.40
C LEU A 18 13.49 -25.77 -22.76
N CYS A 19 14.55 -26.57 -22.57
CA CYS A 19 15.91 -26.17 -22.94
C CYS A 19 16.05 -26.14 -24.46
N MET A 20 16.33 -24.95 -24.99
CA MET A 20 16.55 -24.75 -26.42
C MET A 20 17.95 -25.21 -26.82
N SER A 21 18.09 -25.69 -28.06
CA SER A 21 19.43 -25.87 -28.63
C SER A 21 20.11 -24.50 -28.77
N GLN A 22 21.45 -24.48 -28.79
CA GLN A 22 22.19 -23.23 -28.98
C GLN A 22 21.81 -22.50 -30.29
N ALA A 23 21.47 -23.26 -31.34
CA ALA A 23 21.04 -22.71 -32.62
C ALA A 23 19.64 -22.10 -32.50
N ASP A 24 18.68 -22.81 -31.89
CA ASP A 24 17.31 -22.32 -31.72
C ASP A 24 17.26 -21.11 -30.79
N TYR A 25 18.07 -21.12 -29.71
CA TYR A 25 18.18 -20.00 -28.79
C TYR A 25 18.73 -18.75 -29.49
N ALA A 26 19.75 -18.90 -30.34
CA ALA A 26 20.32 -17.79 -31.10
C ALA A 26 19.33 -17.21 -32.14
N ILE A 27 18.46 -18.06 -32.70
CA ILE A 27 17.40 -17.63 -33.62
C ILE A 27 16.31 -16.87 -32.86
N ALA A 28 15.85 -17.40 -31.72
CA ALA A 28 14.79 -16.80 -30.92
C ALA A 28 15.21 -15.48 -30.26
N ASN A 29 16.49 -15.33 -29.90
CA ASN A 29 17.03 -14.14 -29.24
C ASN A 29 17.90 -13.28 -30.18
N SER A 30 17.46 -13.10 -31.43
CA SER A 30 18.08 -12.18 -32.40
C SER A 30 18.24 -10.76 -31.82
N PRO A 31 19.24 -9.96 -32.28
CA PRO A 31 20.12 -9.15 -31.45
C PRO A 31 19.47 -7.91 -30.85
N LEU A 32 18.64 -8.09 -29.83
CA LEU A 32 18.61 -7.15 -28.71
C LEU A 32 19.99 -7.22 -28.05
N ALA A 33 20.75 -6.13 -28.16
CA ALA A 33 22.16 -6.00 -27.77
C ALA A 33 22.56 -7.00 -26.68
N SER A 34 23.35 -8.02 -27.06
CA SER A 34 23.79 -9.03 -26.12
C SER A 34 24.47 -8.32 -24.94
N PRO A 35 23.97 -8.47 -23.71
CA PRO A 35 24.60 -7.86 -22.56
C PRO A 35 26.05 -8.32 -22.55
N SER A 36 26.98 -7.39 -22.74
CA SER A 36 28.40 -7.72 -22.65
C SER A 36 28.64 -8.17 -21.21
N PRO A 37 29.21 -9.37 -20.99
CA PRO A 37 29.51 -9.82 -19.63
C PRO A 37 30.32 -8.72 -18.95
N ALA A 38 29.86 -8.28 -17.78
CA ALA A 38 30.44 -7.16 -17.08
C ALA A 38 31.95 -7.39 -16.92
N ARG A 39 32.78 -6.56 -17.57
CA ARG A 39 34.24 -6.63 -17.45
C ARG A 39 34.66 -5.59 -16.41
N GLY A 40 34.92 -6.03 -15.18
CA GLY A 40 35.42 -5.17 -14.11
C GLY A 40 36.01 -5.98 -12.96
N GLU A 41 36.99 -5.40 -12.26
CA GLU A 41 37.75 -6.06 -11.17
C GLU A 41 36.94 -6.23 -9.85
N ASN A 42 35.66 -5.81 -9.82
CA ASN A 42 34.80 -5.84 -8.61
C ASN A 42 33.40 -6.39 -8.91
N LEU A 43 33.32 -7.61 -9.45
CA LEU A 43 32.03 -8.28 -9.63
C LEU A 43 31.63 -9.01 -8.35
N SER A 44 30.38 -8.82 -7.94
CA SER A 44 29.77 -9.63 -6.90
C SER A 44 29.22 -10.92 -7.51
N MET A 45 29.13 -11.99 -6.71
CA MET A 45 28.70 -13.31 -7.17
C MET A 45 27.35 -13.68 -6.56
N LEU A 46 26.44 -14.13 -7.41
CA LEU A 46 25.15 -14.72 -7.05
C LEU A 46 25.25 -16.24 -7.12
N LYS A 47 24.71 -16.91 -6.11
CA LYS A 47 24.53 -18.36 -6.13
C LYS A 47 23.07 -18.68 -6.39
N ILE A 48 22.77 -19.22 -7.57
CA ILE A 48 21.42 -19.58 -7.97
C ILE A 48 21.24 -21.07 -7.75
N VAL A 49 20.32 -21.47 -6.88
CA VAL A 49 20.02 -22.86 -6.56
C VAL A 49 18.73 -23.32 -7.23
N ALA A 50 18.70 -24.60 -7.59
CA ALA A 50 17.53 -25.23 -8.15
C ALA A 50 16.63 -25.82 -7.04
N ARG A 51 15.33 -25.50 -7.06
CA ARG A 51 14.36 -26.10 -6.13
C ARG A 51 13.94 -27.50 -6.58
N SER A 52 13.42 -27.61 -7.80
CA SER A 52 12.91 -28.86 -8.33
C SER A 52 14.05 -29.75 -8.86
N ASP A 53 13.85 -31.07 -8.77
CA ASP A 53 14.85 -32.04 -9.24
C ASP A 53 15.11 -31.94 -10.74
N ASP A 54 14.16 -31.40 -11.50
CA ASP A 54 14.31 -31.23 -12.93
C ASP A 54 15.21 -30.03 -13.29
N VAL A 55 15.03 -28.89 -12.60
CA VAL A 55 15.97 -27.76 -12.71
C VAL A 55 17.38 -28.18 -12.28
N LYS A 56 17.51 -29.01 -11.23
CA LYS A 56 18.81 -29.56 -10.80
C LYS A 56 19.51 -30.36 -11.90
N LYS A 57 18.77 -31.11 -12.73
CA LYS A 57 19.36 -31.84 -13.87
C LYS A 57 19.93 -30.88 -14.91
N VAL A 58 19.20 -29.81 -15.24
CA VAL A 58 19.68 -28.77 -16.17
C VAL A 58 20.93 -28.10 -15.61
N PHE A 59 20.95 -27.73 -14.32
CA PHE A 59 22.11 -27.09 -13.71
C PHE A 59 23.35 -28.01 -13.73
N LYS A 60 23.17 -29.31 -13.46
CA LYS A 60 24.26 -30.29 -13.56
C LYS A 60 24.80 -30.44 -14.98
N GLU A 61 23.92 -30.40 -15.98
CA GLU A 61 24.32 -30.50 -17.39
C GLU A 61 25.13 -29.27 -17.83
N VAL A 62 24.67 -28.07 -17.45
CA VAL A 62 25.34 -26.79 -17.73
C VAL A 62 26.70 -26.69 -17.03
N ASN A 63 26.80 -27.13 -15.77
CA ASN A 63 28.05 -27.13 -15.01
C ASN A 63 29.04 -28.24 -15.44
N GLY A 64 28.62 -29.17 -16.29
CA GLY A 64 29.44 -30.31 -16.72
C GLY A 64 29.79 -31.27 -15.57
N SER A 65 31.03 -31.76 -15.57
CA SER A 65 31.50 -32.87 -14.72
C SER A 65 31.42 -32.63 -13.20
N ASN A 66 31.17 -31.40 -12.75
CA ASN A 66 31.18 -31.03 -11.34
C ASN A 66 29.89 -31.42 -10.59
N GLY A 67 28.81 -31.75 -11.31
CA GLY A 67 27.58 -32.29 -10.71
C GLY A 67 26.88 -31.36 -9.70
N GLN A 68 27.20 -30.06 -9.72
CA GLN A 68 26.64 -29.06 -8.82
C GLN A 68 25.19 -28.72 -9.19
N ASP A 69 24.36 -28.53 -8.16
CA ASP A 69 22.93 -28.19 -8.24
C ASP A 69 22.66 -26.68 -8.16
N TRP A 70 23.68 -25.87 -8.46
CA TRP A 70 23.63 -24.41 -8.41
C TRP A 70 24.51 -23.78 -9.51
N ILE A 71 24.21 -22.55 -9.90
CA ILE A 71 24.97 -21.75 -10.89
C ILE A 71 25.52 -20.51 -10.19
N GLU A 72 26.80 -20.20 -10.42
CA GLU A 72 27.40 -18.94 -10.00
C GLU A 72 27.26 -17.91 -11.13
N LEU A 73 26.70 -16.75 -10.80
CA LEU A 73 26.47 -15.67 -11.76
C LEU A 73 27.07 -14.37 -11.24
N SER A 74 27.99 -13.79 -12.01
CA SER A 74 28.54 -12.47 -11.69
C SER A 74 27.56 -11.36 -12.05
N PHE A 75 27.48 -10.32 -11.24
CA PHE A 75 26.66 -9.13 -11.51
C PHE A 75 27.37 -7.84 -11.08
N ASN A 76 26.94 -6.72 -11.67
CA ASN A 76 27.28 -5.36 -11.25
C ASN A 76 26.15 -4.77 -10.40
N ARG A 77 26.49 -3.92 -9.42
CA ARG A 77 25.49 -3.21 -8.60
C ARG A 77 24.51 -2.36 -9.42
N HIS A 78 24.90 -1.94 -10.62
CA HIS A 78 24.05 -1.20 -11.55
C HIS A 78 23.22 -2.08 -12.49
N ASP A 79 23.40 -3.40 -12.46
CA ASP A 79 22.56 -4.29 -13.26
C ASP A 79 21.11 -4.23 -12.74
N SER A 80 20.16 -4.37 -13.67
CA SER A 80 18.79 -4.66 -13.31
C SER A 80 18.58 -6.16 -13.05
N VAL A 81 17.54 -6.51 -12.31
CA VAL A 81 17.12 -7.91 -12.11
C VAL A 81 16.88 -8.59 -13.47
N LEU A 82 16.28 -7.90 -14.44
CA LEU A 82 16.13 -8.39 -15.81
C LEU A 82 17.46 -8.74 -16.47
N SER A 83 18.50 -7.93 -16.25
CA SER A 83 19.82 -8.17 -16.83
C SER A 83 20.46 -9.43 -16.24
N ILE A 84 20.33 -9.64 -14.93
CA ILE A 84 20.73 -10.87 -14.24
C ILE A 84 19.98 -12.07 -14.82
N MET A 85 18.66 -11.97 -14.94
CA MET A 85 17.83 -13.05 -15.47
C MET A 85 18.17 -13.37 -16.93
N ARG A 86 18.43 -12.37 -17.78
CA ARG A 86 18.89 -12.58 -19.16
C ARG A 86 20.23 -13.31 -19.21
N ASN A 87 21.17 -12.95 -18.35
CA ASN A 87 22.46 -13.63 -18.28
C ASN A 87 22.27 -15.10 -17.85
N LEU A 88 21.38 -15.36 -16.90
CA LEU A 88 21.04 -16.73 -16.52
C LEU A 88 20.34 -17.49 -17.65
N GLU A 89 19.41 -16.86 -18.37
CA GLU A 89 18.71 -17.42 -19.52
C GLU A 89 19.70 -17.90 -20.58
N GLN A 90 20.73 -17.10 -20.86
CA GLN A 90 21.80 -17.46 -21.79
C GLN A 90 22.64 -18.65 -21.31
N ILE A 91 22.70 -18.92 -20.01
CA ILE A 91 23.43 -20.04 -19.44
C ILE A 91 22.58 -21.31 -19.49
N ILE A 92 21.32 -21.25 -19.05
CA ILE A 92 20.43 -22.42 -18.94
C ILE A 92 19.64 -22.73 -20.21
N LYS A 93 19.59 -21.79 -21.16
CA LYS A 93 18.87 -21.89 -22.44
C LYS A 93 17.37 -22.18 -22.32
N VAL A 94 16.76 -21.74 -21.23
CA VAL A 94 15.30 -21.81 -21.03
C VAL A 94 14.76 -20.39 -20.98
N PRO A 95 13.78 -20.00 -21.82
CA PRO A 95 13.23 -18.65 -21.84
C PRO A 95 12.71 -18.18 -20.46
N MET A 96 12.96 -16.92 -20.10
CA MET A 96 12.47 -16.31 -18.84
C MET A 96 10.95 -16.39 -18.67
N ALA A 97 10.19 -16.58 -19.75
CA ALA A 97 8.74 -16.76 -19.70
C ALA A 97 8.28 -18.03 -18.97
N TYR A 98 9.19 -18.89 -18.49
CA TYR A 98 8.86 -20.13 -17.77
C TYR A 98 9.37 -20.17 -16.32
N TRP A 99 10.15 -19.19 -15.88
CA TRP A 99 10.76 -19.21 -14.55
C TRP A 99 10.95 -17.82 -13.94
N ALA A 100 11.09 -17.78 -12.62
CA ALA A 100 11.34 -16.57 -11.83
C ALA A 100 12.50 -16.81 -10.85
N LEU A 101 13.15 -15.72 -10.43
CA LEU A 101 14.15 -15.74 -9.36
C LEU A 101 13.53 -15.25 -8.04
N VAL A 102 13.77 -16.00 -6.98
CA VAL A 102 13.29 -15.69 -5.62
C VAL A 102 14.45 -15.72 -4.64
N CYS A 103 14.54 -14.72 -3.76
CA CYS A 103 15.48 -14.73 -2.63
C CYS A 103 14.67 -14.81 -1.34
N GLY A 104 14.71 -15.95 -0.64
CA GLY A 104 13.83 -16.19 0.50
C GLY A 104 12.37 -16.24 0.07
N SER A 105 11.56 -15.28 0.53
CA SER A 105 10.14 -15.10 0.17
C SER A 105 9.90 -13.94 -0.81
N VAL A 106 10.95 -13.27 -1.27
CA VAL A 106 10.84 -12.04 -2.07
C VAL A 106 10.96 -12.33 -3.57
N PHE A 107 9.96 -11.88 -4.32
CA PHE A 107 10.00 -11.76 -5.77
C PHE A 107 10.42 -10.35 -6.16
N TYR A 108 11.37 -10.24 -7.09
CA TYR A 108 11.86 -8.93 -7.51
C TYR A 108 11.21 -8.49 -8.81
N SER A 109 10.99 -7.19 -8.94
CA SER A 109 10.57 -6.61 -10.22
C SER A 109 11.75 -6.63 -11.19
N LEU A 110 11.47 -6.96 -12.45
CA LEU A 110 12.47 -7.06 -13.51
C LEU A 110 13.22 -5.74 -13.75
N THR A 111 12.55 -4.60 -13.52
CA THR A 111 13.13 -3.27 -13.76
C THR A 111 13.99 -2.75 -12.61
N GLN A 112 13.95 -3.38 -11.43
CA GLN A 112 14.70 -2.92 -10.26
C GLN A 112 16.21 -3.02 -10.48
N ILE A 113 16.91 -1.95 -10.11
CA ILE A 113 18.38 -1.91 -10.08
C ILE A 113 18.86 -2.54 -8.78
N VAL A 114 19.81 -3.45 -8.90
CA VAL A 114 20.35 -4.28 -7.83
C VAL A 114 20.85 -3.47 -6.62
N MET A 115 21.50 -2.33 -6.83
CA MET A 115 22.00 -1.45 -5.75
C MET A 115 20.89 -0.92 -4.81
N GLY A 116 19.65 -0.84 -5.29
CA GLY A 116 18.49 -0.43 -4.49
C GLY A 116 18.03 -1.52 -3.51
N LEU A 117 18.34 -2.78 -3.79
CA LEU A 117 17.83 -3.93 -3.06
C LEU A 117 18.76 -4.31 -1.91
N GLU A 118 18.23 -4.35 -0.69
CA GLU A 118 19.02 -4.59 0.53
C GLU A 118 19.79 -5.92 0.47
N HIS A 119 19.16 -6.96 -0.07
CA HIS A 119 19.74 -8.30 -0.23
C HIS A 119 21.05 -8.29 -1.02
N PHE A 120 21.19 -7.38 -1.98
CA PHE A 120 22.38 -7.28 -2.82
C PHE A 120 23.49 -6.39 -2.25
N ARG A 121 23.25 -5.74 -1.12
CA ARG A 121 24.27 -4.97 -0.39
C ARG A 121 25.13 -5.84 0.52
N LYS A 122 24.70 -7.07 0.79
CA LYS A 122 25.43 -8.03 1.63
C LYS A 122 26.74 -8.44 0.94
N THR A 123 27.82 -8.52 1.71
CA THR A 123 29.15 -8.94 1.22
C THR A 123 29.26 -10.46 1.01
N GLU A 124 28.29 -11.21 1.52
CA GLU A 124 28.22 -12.67 1.40
C GLU A 124 27.60 -13.09 0.06
N ALA A 125 27.85 -14.34 -0.35
CA ALA A 125 27.24 -14.90 -1.55
C ALA A 125 25.70 -14.95 -1.39
N ILE A 126 25.00 -14.22 -2.23
CA ILE A 126 23.54 -14.11 -2.18
C ILE A 126 22.93 -15.34 -2.84
N LYS A 127 21.98 -15.98 -2.14
CA LYS A 127 21.36 -17.22 -2.60
C LYS A 127 19.99 -16.97 -3.19
N PHE A 128 19.88 -17.18 -4.50
CA PHE A 128 18.61 -17.15 -5.23
C PHE A 128 18.10 -18.55 -5.51
N THR A 129 16.80 -18.72 -5.54
CA THR A 129 16.13 -19.95 -5.97
C THR A 129 15.46 -19.71 -7.31
N LEU A 130 15.76 -20.54 -8.31
CA LEU A 130 15.00 -20.56 -9.56
C LEU A 130 13.71 -21.35 -9.33
N LEU A 131 12.58 -20.69 -9.53
CA LEU A 131 11.24 -21.27 -9.46
C LEU A 131 10.60 -21.30 -10.83
N LEU A 132 9.84 -22.36 -11.10
CA LEU A 132 9.03 -22.46 -12.30
C LEU A 132 7.78 -21.59 -12.10
N LEU A 133 7.30 -20.92 -13.16
CA LEU A 133 6.16 -20.00 -13.01
C LEU A 133 4.89 -20.69 -12.50
N TRP A 134 4.69 -21.97 -12.81
CA TRP A 134 3.57 -22.74 -12.28
C TRP A 134 3.76 -23.18 -10.82
N ASP A 135 5.00 -23.18 -10.31
CA ASP A 135 5.28 -23.40 -8.90
C ASP A 135 5.24 -22.09 -8.09
N VAL A 136 5.11 -20.94 -8.75
CA VAL A 136 5.10 -19.63 -8.08
C VAL A 136 3.91 -19.52 -7.14
N GLU A 137 2.70 -19.89 -7.58
CA GLU A 137 1.51 -19.81 -6.70
C GLU A 137 1.67 -20.69 -5.45
N GLU A 138 2.10 -21.95 -5.61
CA GLU A 138 2.34 -22.86 -4.47
C GLU A 138 3.46 -22.33 -3.57
N SER A 139 4.54 -21.82 -4.15
CA SER A 139 5.65 -21.23 -3.40
C SER A 139 5.25 -19.97 -2.66
N THR A 140 4.48 -19.09 -3.30
CA THR A 140 3.92 -17.90 -2.68
C THR A 140 2.95 -18.31 -1.59
N PHE A 141 2.10 -19.32 -1.77
CA PHE A 141 1.21 -19.82 -0.72
C PHE A 141 1.97 -20.43 0.47
N ALA A 142 3.03 -21.19 0.21
CA ALA A 142 3.84 -21.82 1.25
C ALA A 142 4.75 -20.83 2.00
N ASN A 143 5.12 -19.72 1.36
CA ASN A 143 5.99 -18.68 1.92
C ASN A 143 5.26 -17.39 2.25
N LEU A 144 3.97 -17.28 1.92
CA LEU A 144 3.07 -16.29 2.47
C LEU A 144 3.22 -16.49 3.96
N LYS A 145 3.85 -15.52 4.62
CA LYS A 145 3.59 -15.33 6.04
C LYS A 145 2.10 -15.02 6.07
N THR A 146 1.27 -16.05 6.19
CA THR A 146 -0.10 -15.85 6.61
C THR A 146 0.04 -15.25 7.99
N HIS A 147 -0.05 -13.92 8.07
CA HIS A 147 -0.52 -13.28 9.28
C HIS A 147 -1.98 -13.72 9.39
N THR A 148 -2.17 -14.96 9.86
CA THR A 148 -3.49 -15.46 10.22
C THR A 148 -3.83 -14.69 11.49
N TRP A 149 -4.51 -13.56 11.30
CA TRP A 149 -5.08 -12.82 12.40
C TRP A 149 -6.15 -13.72 13.03
N MET A 150 -5.81 -14.26 14.19
CA MET A 150 -6.82 -14.85 15.05
C MET A 150 -7.63 -13.69 15.60
N HIS A 151 -8.91 -13.61 15.25
CA HIS A 151 -9.83 -12.77 16.01
C HIS A 151 -9.61 -13.08 17.49
N ALA A 152 -9.34 -12.05 18.29
CA ALA A 152 -9.30 -12.22 19.73
C ALA A 152 -10.59 -12.95 20.14
N PRO A 153 -10.52 -14.13 20.76
CA PRO A 153 -11.72 -14.83 21.17
C PRO A 153 -12.52 -13.89 22.08
N PRO A 154 -13.86 -13.81 21.93
CA PRO A 154 -14.67 -12.91 22.76
C PRO A 154 -14.34 -13.17 24.23
N SER A 155 -13.82 -12.16 24.91
CA SER A 155 -13.22 -12.38 26.22
C SER A 155 -14.31 -12.82 27.19
N ASN A 156 -14.12 -13.97 27.85
CA ASN A 156 -15.05 -14.50 28.85
C ASN A 156 -15.09 -13.66 30.15
N LEU A 157 -14.57 -12.42 30.13
CA LEU A 157 -14.34 -11.57 31.30
C LEU A 157 -15.41 -10.48 31.50
N LEU A 158 -16.55 -10.55 30.79
CA LEU A 158 -17.74 -9.72 31.03
C LEU A 158 -18.26 -9.74 32.49
N ALA A 159 -17.78 -10.66 33.34
CA ALA A 159 -18.23 -10.80 34.71
C ALA A 159 -17.81 -9.66 35.66
N LYS A 160 -16.79 -8.82 35.34
CA LYS A 160 -16.34 -7.71 36.21
C LYS A 160 -15.73 -6.53 35.43
N LEU A 161 -16.49 -5.93 34.52
CA LEU A 161 -16.09 -4.65 33.94
C LEU A 161 -16.18 -3.54 35.01
N PRO A 162 -15.17 -2.64 35.11
CA PRO A 162 -15.24 -1.48 35.99
C PRO A 162 -16.47 -0.63 35.69
N SER A 163 -17.01 0.10 36.66
CA SER A 163 -18.19 0.94 36.44
C SER A 163 -17.90 2.20 35.61
N ASP A 164 -16.63 2.60 35.51
CA ASP A 164 -16.20 3.74 34.71
C ASP A 164 -16.07 3.35 33.23
N PRO A 165 -16.82 3.96 32.29
CA PRO A 165 -16.74 3.65 30.86
C PRO A 165 -15.34 3.77 30.27
N ARG A 166 -14.51 4.67 30.81
CA ARG A 166 -13.12 4.83 30.39
C ARG A 166 -12.27 3.63 30.81
N GLU A 167 -12.33 3.22 32.07
CA GLU A 167 -11.63 2.01 32.53
C GLU A 167 -12.12 0.75 31.81
N GLN A 168 -13.39 0.68 31.38
CA GLN A 168 -13.87 -0.41 30.52
C GLN A 168 -13.19 -0.40 29.14
N ALA A 169 -13.13 0.77 28.48
CA ALA A 169 -12.48 0.93 27.19
C ALA A 169 -10.98 0.62 27.26
N GLU A 170 -10.28 1.19 28.26
CA GLU A 170 -8.86 0.92 28.50
C GLU A 170 -8.60 -0.57 28.74
N ARG A 171 -9.48 -1.26 29.48
CA ARG A 171 -9.33 -2.69 29.74
C ARG A 171 -9.61 -3.56 28.51
N TRP A 172 -10.56 -3.18 27.67
CA TRP A 172 -10.79 -3.84 26.38
C TRP A 172 -9.62 -3.65 25.43
N ASN A 173 -9.10 -2.42 25.34
CA ASN A 173 -7.93 -2.11 24.53
C ASN A 173 -6.69 -2.85 25.02
N GLN A 174 -6.46 -2.91 26.34
CA GLN A 174 -5.32 -3.59 26.91
C GLN A 174 -5.35 -5.09 26.62
N ASP A 175 -6.52 -5.73 26.68
CA ASP A 175 -6.69 -7.16 26.37
C ASP A 175 -6.43 -7.44 24.88
N MET A 176 -6.92 -6.58 23.98
CA MET A 176 -6.60 -6.65 22.55
C MET A 176 -5.10 -6.48 22.28
N VAL A 177 -4.49 -5.43 22.83
CA VAL A 177 -3.06 -5.14 22.68
C VAL A 177 -2.21 -6.27 23.27
N ASP A 178 -2.60 -6.86 24.40
CA ASP A 178 -1.86 -7.95 25.03
C ASP A 178 -1.95 -9.28 24.25
N VAL A 179 -3.02 -9.52 23.50
CA VAL A 179 -3.19 -10.67 22.59
C VAL A 179 -2.40 -10.48 21.29
N GLU A 180 -2.19 -9.23 20.85
CA GLU A 180 -1.60 -8.88 19.55
C GLU A 180 -0.13 -8.41 19.62
N LYS A 181 0.59 -8.68 20.71
CA LYS A 181 2.01 -8.33 20.87
C LYS A 181 2.92 -9.04 19.85
N GLY A 182 3.07 -8.40 18.69
CA GLY A 182 4.19 -8.56 17.77
C GLY A 182 4.81 -7.20 17.48
N ASP A 183 6.13 -7.14 17.34
CA ASP A 183 6.91 -5.89 17.19
C ASP A 183 6.39 -4.98 16.06
N GLU A 184 5.74 -5.54 15.03
CA GLU A 184 5.18 -4.82 13.87
C GLU A 184 3.88 -4.05 14.22
N MET A 185 2.98 -4.63 15.03
CA MET A 185 1.76 -3.93 15.47
C MET A 185 2.09 -2.77 16.40
N ASP A 186 3.10 -2.94 17.25
CA ASP A 186 3.55 -1.88 18.14
C ASP A 186 4.05 -0.65 17.35
N ALA A 187 4.71 -0.87 16.21
CA ALA A 187 5.15 0.21 15.32
C ALA A 187 3.96 0.94 14.68
N TYR A 188 3.01 0.20 14.11
CA TYR A 188 1.80 0.78 13.49
C TYR A 188 0.94 1.55 14.50
N ILE A 189 0.69 0.98 15.68
CA ILE A 189 -0.03 1.63 16.77
C ILE A 189 0.71 2.89 17.24
N SER A 190 2.05 2.87 17.29
CA SER A 190 2.84 4.05 17.64
C SER A 190 2.62 5.19 16.63
N ILE A 191 2.60 4.87 15.33
CA ILE A 191 2.36 5.85 14.26
C ILE A 191 0.98 6.46 14.38
N LEU A 192 -0.05 5.64 14.60
CA LEU A 192 -1.42 6.13 14.81
C LEU A 192 -1.50 7.06 16.01
N ARG A 193 -0.87 6.68 17.13
CA ARG A 193 -0.79 7.54 18.31
C ARG A 193 -0.12 8.86 18.00
N ASP A 194 1.00 8.85 17.27
CA ASP A 194 1.72 10.07 16.94
C ASP A 194 0.95 10.96 15.94
N ALA A 195 0.24 10.37 14.98
CA ALA A 195 -0.66 11.09 14.07
C ALA A 195 -1.82 11.74 14.83
N VAL A 196 -2.44 11.00 15.76
CA VAL A 196 -3.52 11.52 16.60
C VAL A 196 -3.02 12.65 17.50
N LYS A 197 -1.83 12.50 18.11
CA LYS A 197 -1.20 13.56 18.91
C LYS A 197 -0.90 14.80 18.09
N ASP A 198 -0.34 14.63 16.90
CA ASP A 198 -0.06 15.74 15.98
C ASP A 198 -1.35 16.51 15.65
N ALA A 199 -2.43 15.79 15.33
CA ALA A 199 -3.72 16.38 15.00
C ALA A 199 -4.31 17.27 16.12
N VAL A 200 -4.09 16.94 17.40
CA VAL A 200 -4.59 17.73 18.54
C VAL A 200 -3.62 18.77 19.07
N SER A 201 -2.32 18.65 18.75
CA SER A 201 -1.25 19.46 19.35
C SER A 201 -1.35 20.96 19.03
N GLU A 202 -2.08 21.32 17.97
CA GLU A 202 -2.27 22.71 17.53
C GLU A 202 -3.40 23.45 18.25
N GLU A 203 -4.23 22.75 19.04
CA GLU A 203 -5.32 23.38 19.75
C GLU A 203 -4.80 24.15 20.97
N THR A 204 -4.60 25.46 20.80
CA THR A 204 -4.03 26.34 21.83
C THR A 204 -4.93 26.55 23.04
N GLU A 205 -6.23 26.23 22.93
CA GLU A 205 -7.20 26.41 24.01
C GLU A 205 -7.34 25.17 24.91
N LEU A 206 -6.63 24.08 24.62
CA LEU A 206 -6.60 22.90 25.47
C LEU A 206 -5.80 23.17 26.75
N HIS A 207 -6.31 22.66 27.87
CA HIS A 207 -5.59 22.66 29.13
C HIS A 207 -4.48 21.60 29.13
N GLU A 208 -3.55 21.73 30.07
CA GLU A 208 -2.45 20.78 30.24
C GLU A 208 -2.97 19.34 30.30
N ARG A 209 -2.42 18.47 29.46
CA ARG A 209 -2.77 17.04 29.31
C ARG A 209 -4.16 16.72 28.76
N GLU A 210 -4.97 17.69 28.33
CA GLU A 210 -6.24 17.35 27.68
C GLU A 210 -6.03 16.73 26.30
N TRP A 211 -5.02 17.21 25.56
CA TRP A 211 -4.63 16.61 24.29
C TRP A 211 -4.17 15.15 24.48
N GLU A 212 -3.46 14.83 25.56
CA GLU A 212 -3.07 13.46 25.92
C GLU A 212 -4.31 12.59 26.13
N LYS A 213 -5.31 13.09 26.88
CA LYS A 213 -6.57 12.35 27.11
C LYS A 213 -7.36 12.10 25.83
N ILE A 214 -7.36 13.06 24.89
CA ILE A 214 -8.00 12.87 23.59
C ILE A 214 -7.24 11.82 22.79
N ALA A 215 -5.91 11.88 22.79
CA ALA A 215 -5.07 10.93 22.07
C ALA A 215 -5.18 9.51 22.64
N ASP A 216 -5.22 9.37 23.97
CA ASP A 216 -5.45 8.10 24.67
C ASP A 216 -6.85 7.52 24.40
N GLY A 217 -7.80 8.37 24.00
CA GLY A 217 -9.16 7.96 23.64
C GLY A 217 -9.25 7.29 22.27
N ALA A 218 -8.22 7.34 21.44
CA ALA A 218 -8.17 6.64 20.15
C ALA A 218 -7.63 5.22 20.32
N SER A 219 -8.26 4.26 19.67
CA SER A 219 -7.96 2.83 19.84
C SER A 219 -8.12 2.10 18.52
N VAL A 220 -7.19 1.21 18.20
CA VAL A 220 -7.26 0.36 17.00
C VAL A 220 -8.12 -0.85 17.33
N LEU A 221 -9.17 -1.06 16.56
CA LEU A 221 -10.09 -2.19 16.70
C LEU A 221 -9.68 -3.37 15.81
N SER A 222 -9.20 -3.07 14.61
CA SER A 222 -8.62 -4.05 13.69
C SER A 222 -7.66 -3.34 12.74
N SER A 223 -6.61 -4.03 12.34
CA SER A 223 -5.70 -3.56 11.31
C SER A 223 -5.24 -4.75 10.50
N SER A 224 -5.46 -4.70 9.20
CA SER A 224 -4.89 -5.64 8.24
C SER A 224 -4.19 -4.83 7.16
N VAL A 225 -2.87 -4.78 7.25
CA VAL A 225 -2.03 -4.09 6.27
C VAL A 225 -1.18 -5.14 5.57
N GLU A 226 -1.25 -5.17 4.24
CA GLU A 226 -0.38 -5.99 3.40
C GLU A 226 0.54 -5.07 2.60
N ASP A 227 1.84 -5.30 2.72
CA ASP A 227 2.87 -4.70 1.88
C ASP A 227 3.55 -5.78 1.03
N ASP A 228 4.17 -5.36 -0.08
CA ASP A 228 5.03 -6.23 -0.90
C ASP A 228 6.52 -6.10 -0.48
N GLY A 229 6.79 -5.75 0.79
CA GLY A 229 8.11 -5.61 1.42
C GLY A 229 8.87 -4.32 1.09
N ASP A 230 9.15 -4.08 -0.21
CA ASP A 230 9.94 -2.92 -0.67
C ASP A 230 9.07 -1.80 -1.30
N TYR A 231 7.75 -2.00 -1.36
CA TYR A 231 6.78 -1.16 -2.08
C TYR A 231 5.83 -0.44 -1.12
N PRO A 232 5.09 0.59 -1.60
CA PRO A 232 3.99 1.16 -0.83
C PRO A 232 2.99 0.07 -0.43
N ILE A 233 2.20 0.36 0.61
CA ILE A 233 1.11 -0.51 1.07
C ILE A 233 0.28 -0.95 -0.14
N ARG A 234 -0.03 -2.24 -0.20
CA ARG A 234 -0.90 -2.82 -1.23
C ARG A 234 -2.34 -2.83 -0.77
N ASP A 235 -2.57 -3.33 0.43
CA ASP A 235 -3.90 -3.44 1.03
C ASP A 235 -3.85 -2.87 2.45
N ALA A 236 -4.87 -2.09 2.82
CA ALA A 236 -5.04 -1.62 4.18
C ALA A 236 -6.52 -1.68 4.55
N ASP A 237 -6.87 -2.44 5.58
CA ASP A 237 -8.17 -2.44 6.23
C ASP A 237 -7.96 -2.09 7.70
N VAL A 238 -8.30 -0.85 8.05
CA VAL A 238 -8.02 -0.28 9.37
C VAL A 238 -9.31 0.21 9.98
N MET A 239 -9.65 -0.33 11.14
CA MET A 239 -10.77 0.12 11.95
C MET A 239 -10.25 0.66 13.28
N ALA A 240 -10.67 1.88 13.60
CA ALA A 240 -10.35 2.55 14.85
C ALA A 240 -11.60 3.06 15.54
N ARG A 241 -11.50 3.28 16.83
CA ARG A 241 -12.53 3.86 17.68
C ARG A 241 -11.95 5.03 18.45
N MET A 242 -12.65 6.15 18.41
CA MET A 242 -12.39 7.30 19.27
C MET A 242 -13.45 7.37 20.35
N HIS A 243 -13.03 7.24 21.60
CA HIS A 243 -13.87 7.39 22.76
C HIS A 243 -14.03 8.85 23.15
N SER A 244 -15.26 9.25 23.48
CA SER A 244 -15.51 10.57 24.04
C SER A 244 -14.82 10.71 25.39
N VAL A 245 -14.18 11.87 25.62
CA VAL A 245 -13.57 12.18 26.92
C VAL A 245 -14.63 12.53 27.98
N ASN A 246 -15.84 12.89 27.56
CA ASN A 246 -16.88 13.46 28.42
C ASN A 246 -18.17 12.63 28.49
N SER A 247 -18.28 11.55 27.72
CA SER A 247 -19.50 10.77 27.60
C SER A 247 -19.20 9.29 27.27
N PRO A 248 -20.16 8.36 27.43
CA PRO A 248 -19.97 6.98 27.01
C PRO A 248 -20.07 6.78 25.49
N GLN A 249 -20.12 7.86 24.70
CA GLN A 249 -20.20 7.79 23.24
C GLN A 249 -18.82 7.50 22.64
N SER A 250 -18.85 6.96 21.42
CA SER A 250 -17.64 6.78 20.62
C SER A 250 -17.94 6.99 19.15
N VAL A 251 -16.89 7.14 18.36
CA VAL A 251 -16.96 7.20 16.90
C VAL A 251 -16.03 6.14 16.35
N ASP A 252 -16.60 5.17 15.63
CA ASP A 252 -15.81 4.22 14.84
C ASP A 252 -15.44 4.87 13.51
N VAL A 253 -14.23 4.62 13.06
CA VAL A 253 -13.70 5.05 11.77
C VAL A 253 -13.14 3.82 11.08
N HIS A 254 -13.50 3.63 9.82
CA HIS A 254 -13.02 2.50 9.03
C HIS A 254 -12.47 3.03 7.72
N PHE A 255 -11.22 2.65 7.44
CA PHE A 255 -10.51 2.95 6.22
C PHE A 255 -10.14 1.66 5.51
N PHE A 256 -10.51 1.58 4.25
CA PHE A 256 -10.13 0.51 3.36
C PHE A 256 -9.39 1.09 2.16
N TYR A 257 -8.26 0.51 1.81
CA TYR A 257 -7.39 0.91 0.71
C TYR A 257 -6.88 -0.32 -0.03
N HIS A 258 -6.84 -0.20 -1.35
CA HIS A 258 -6.24 -1.17 -2.24
C HIS A 258 -5.48 -0.45 -3.34
N HIS A 259 -4.25 -0.89 -3.58
CA HIS A 259 -3.43 -0.47 -4.69
C HIS A 259 -2.64 -1.64 -5.24
N ARG A 260 -2.77 -1.90 -6.53
CA ARG A 260 -1.98 -2.92 -7.22
C ARG A 260 -1.57 -2.44 -8.60
N THR A 261 -0.26 -2.31 -8.80
CA THR A 261 0.32 -2.11 -10.13
C THR A 261 0.38 -3.44 -10.86
N CYS A 262 -0.57 -3.71 -11.76
CA CYS A 262 -0.49 -4.85 -12.67
C CYS A 262 0.14 -4.43 -14.01
N TRP A 263 0.49 -5.42 -14.85
CA TRP A 263 1.09 -5.19 -16.17
C TRP A 263 0.23 -4.31 -17.11
N SER A 264 -1.09 -4.23 -16.92
CA SER A 264 -1.93 -3.43 -17.84
C SER A 264 -3.06 -2.59 -17.20
N PRO A 265 -3.54 -2.88 -15.97
CA PRO A 265 -4.24 -1.84 -15.19
C PRO A 265 -3.57 -1.55 -13.84
N VAL A 266 -3.59 -0.28 -13.44
CA VAL A 266 -3.42 0.11 -12.04
C VAL A 266 -4.77 -0.07 -11.37
N GLU A 267 -4.85 -0.98 -10.41
CA GLU A 267 -6.00 -1.12 -9.53
C GLU A 267 -5.77 -0.18 -8.35
N LEU A 268 -6.66 0.80 -8.17
CA LEU A 268 -6.55 1.74 -7.08
C LEU A 268 -7.93 2.15 -6.60
N TRP A 269 -8.20 1.95 -5.32
CA TRP A 269 -9.38 2.48 -4.67
C TRP A 269 -9.22 2.60 -3.16
N TYR A 270 -10.00 3.49 -2.58
CA TYR A 270 -10.17 3.56 -1.14
C TYR A 270 -11.56 4.03 -0.74
N CYS A 271 -11.96 3.69 0.48
CA CYS A 271 -13.13 4.27 1.13
C CYS A 271 -12.83 4.53 2.60
N LEU A 272 -13.34 5.66 3.08
CA LEU A 272 -13.32 6.07 4.47
C LEU A 272 -14.76 6.28 4.92
N GLY A 273 -15.11 5.73 6.06
CA GLY A 273 -16.42 5.94 6.66
C GLY A 273 -16.34 5.99 8.17
N TYR A 274 -17.45 6.40 8.77
CA TYR A 274 -17.57 6.55 10.22
C TYR A 274 -18.92 6.04 10.72
N ARG A 275 -18.99 5.69 12.00
CA ARG A 275 -20.21 5.31 12.71
C ARG A 275 -20.22 5.93 14.10
N ILE A 276 -21.28 6.65 14.44
CA ILE A 276 -21.44 7.25 15.77
C ILE A 276 -22.15 6.25 16.68
N ASN A 277 -21.52 5.92 17.80
CA ASN A 277 -22.03 5.00 18.80
C ASN A 277 -22.54 5.81 19.99
N SER A 278 -23.87 5.89 20.14
CA SER A 278 -24.50 6.60 21.26
C SER A 278 -24.38 5.89 22.60
N ILE A 279 -24.05 4.59 22.57
CA ILE A 279 -23.80 3.72 23.71
C ILE A 279 -22.53 2.91 23.43
N PRO A 280 -21.86 2.36 24.45
CA PRO A 280 -20.77 1.41 24.23
C PRO A 280 -21.26 0.22 23.40
N VAL A 281 -20.58 -0.05 22.29
CA VAL A 281 -20.90 -1.16 21.38
C VAL A 281 -19.74 -2.14 21.38
N GLU A 282 -20.03 -3.44 21.28
CA GLU A 282 -19.00 -4.44 21.03
C GLU A 282 -18.29 -4.16 19.69
N CYS A 283 -17.05 -4.61 19.57
CA CYS A 283 -16.34 -4.53 18.30
C CYS A 283 -17.00 -5.53 17.32
N GLU A 284 -17.65 -5.02 16.28
CA GLU A 284 -18.13 -5.88 15.19
C GLU A 284 -16.95 -6.16 14.25
N PRO A 285 -16.73 -7.42 13.85
CA PRO A 285 -15.67 -7.76 12.91
C PRO A 285 -15.85 -7.00 11.59
N SER A 286 -14.72 -6.76 10.92
CA SER A 286 -14.53 -6.06 9.64
C SER A 286 -15.78 -5.96 8.77
N ILE A 287 -16.07 -4.75 8.26
CA ILE A 287 -17.08 -4.55 7.23
C ILE A 287 -16.68 -5.47 6.06
N GLY A 288 -17.47 -6.52 5.80
CA GLY A 288 -17.10 -7.53 4.81
C GLY A 288 -16.71 -6.90 3.48
N GLU A 289 -15.72 -7.50 2.79
CA GLU A 289 -15.08 -7.02 1.55
C GLU A 289 -16.09 -6.62 0.46
N SER A 290 -16.68 -5.44 0.60
CA SER A 290 -17.51 -4.86 -0.44
C SER A 290 -16.57 -4.17 -1.41
N ARG A 291 -16.22 -4.88 -2.48
CA ARG A 291 -15.52 -4.31 -3.65
C ARG A 291 -16.26 -3.12 -4.27
N HIS A 292 -17.51 -2.88 -3.87
CA HIS A 292 -18.27 -1.70 -4.25
C HIS A 292 -17.97 -0.53 -3.32
N VAL A 293 -16.87 0.17 -3.60
CA VAL A 293 -16.40 1.40 -2.92
C VAL A 293 -17.53 2.41 -2.70
N ARG A 294 -18.39 2.63 -3.71
CA ARG A 294 -19.54 3.56 -3.63
C ARG A 294 -20.62 3.17 -2.62
N ARG A 295 -20.70 1.88 -2.27
CA ARG A 295 -21.69 1.34 -1.32
C ARG A 295 -21.05 1.00 0.03
N ALA A 296 -19.74 1.15 0.15
CA ALA A 296 -19.06 1.01 1.41
C ALA A 296 -19.65 2.01 2.42
N HIS A 297 -19.75 1.58 3.67
CA HIS A 297 -20.21 2.40 4.78
C HIS A 297 -21.64 2.97 4.61
N GLN A 298 -22.57 2.22 4.03
CA GLN A 298 -23.99 2.62 3.87
C GLN A 298 -24.98 1.77 4.68
N THR A 299 -24.50 0.78 5.44
CA THR A 299 -25.32 -0.12 6.24
C THR A 299 -24.96 -0.02 7.72
N ASP A 300 -25.84 -0.51 8.59
CA ASP A 300 -25.52 -0.75 10.01
C ASP A 300 -25.02 0.51 10.76
N GLY A 301 -25.57 1.66 10.41
CA GLY A 301 -25.25 2.96 11.01
C GLY A 301 -23.98 3.61 10.47
N TRP A 302 -23.22 2.92 9.62
CA TRP A 302 -22.08 3.52 8.92
C TRP A 302 -22.52 4.59 7.94
N ARG A 303 -21.66 5.59 7.77
CA ARG A 303 -21.80 6.67 6.81
C ARG A 303 -20.49 6.87 6.06
N PRO A 304 -20.53 7.11 4.74
CA PRO A 304 -19.32 7.39 3.99
C PRO A 304 -18.81 8.78 4.34
N MET A 305 -17.49 8.90 4.52
CA MET A 305 -16.79 10.17 4.64
C MET A 305 -16.21 10.60 3.30
N GLY A 306 -15.49 9.70 2.63
CA GLY A 306 -14.90 9.94 1.33
C GLY A 306 -14.47 8.65 0.66
N TRP A 307 -14.42 8.63 -0.67
CA TRP A 307 -13.99 7.46 -1.43
C TRP A 307 -13.45 7.84 -2.80
N PHE A 308 -12.64 6.94 -3.36
CA PHE A 308 -11.98 7.07 -4.66
C PHE A 308 -11.84 5.71 -5.32
N PHE A 309 -11.92 5.63 -6.65
CA PHE A 309 -11.43 4.49 -7.43
C PHE A 309 -11.13 4.86 -8.88
N LEU A 310 -10.30 4.05 -9.54
CA LEU A 310 -10.12 4.05 -11.00
C LEU A 310 -11.08 3.06 -11.66
N ASP A 311 -11.76 3.48 -12.73
CA ASP A 311 -12.55 2.56 -13.56
C ASP A 311 -11.69 1.79 -14.57
N ASP A 312 -12.31 0.91 -15.35
CA ASP A 312 -11.64 0.10 -16.38
C ASP A 312 -10.94 0.94 -17.48
N ARG A 313 -11.25 2.25 -17.57
CA ARG A 313 -10.66 3.22 -18.51
C ARG A 313 -9.70 4.17 -17.83
N ARG A 314 -9.31 3.88 -16.58
CA ARG A 314 -8.48 4.73 -15.73
C ARG A 314 -9.09 6.12 -15.50
N ALA A 315 -10.40 6.26 -15.66
CA ALA A 315 -11.08 7.47 -15.23
C ALA A 315 -11.21 7.43 -13.70
N GLU A 316 -10.90 8.54 -13.06
CA GLU A 316 -11.03 8.69 -11.62
C GLU A 316 -12.49 8.91 -11.27
N HIS A 317 -12.91 8.25 -10.20
CA HIS A 317 -14.21 8.43 -9.58
C HIS A 317 -14.01 8.72 -8.11
N SER A 318 -14.52 9.86 -7.64
CA SER A 318 -14.33 10.25 -6.25
C SER A 318 -15.51 11.02 -5.69
N ALA A 319 -15.71 10.96 -4.37
CA ALA A 319 -16.67 11.82 -3.67
C ALA A 319 -16.31 11.94 -2.19
N CYS A 320 -16.66 13.07 -1.59
CA CYS A 320 -16.55 13.36 -0.16
C CYS A 320 -17.93 13.74 0.41
N PRO A 321 -18.85 12.78 0.60
CA PRO A 321 -20.25 13.07 0.95
C PRO A 321 -20.47 13.60 2.37
N ILE A 322 -19.44 13.61 3.23
CA ILE A 322 -19.55 14.15 4.59
C ILE A 322 -19.94 15.63 4.58
N THR A 323 -20.96 15.98 5.38
CA THR A 323 -21.44 17.35 5.54
C THR A 323 -20.90 18.03 6.79
N ARG A 324 -21.05 19.35 6.86
CA ARG A 324 -20.81 20.12 8.10
C ARG A 324 -21.65 19.58 9.27
N THR A 325 -22.91 19.25 9.01
CA THR A 325 -23.82 18.72 10.05
C THR A 325 -23.33 17.37 10.56
N ASP A 326 -22.88 16.51 9.65
CA ASP A 326 -22.28 15.23 10.02
C ASP A 326 -21.02 15.41 10.87
N LEU A 327 -20.10 16.29 10.44
CA LEU A 327 -18.88 16.58 11.18
C LEU A 327 -19.18 17.20 12.55
N GLN A 328 -20.21 18.05 12.66
CA GLN A 328 -20.67 18.59 13.94
C GLN A 328 -21.23 17.50 14.86
N HIS A 329 -21.98 16.53 14.35
CA HIS A 329 -22.46 15.42 15.16
C HIS A 329 -21.30 14.55 15.69
N ILE A 330 -20.30 14.27 14.85
CA ILE A 330 -19.07 13.59 15.27
C ILE A 330 -18.38 14.39 16.39
N HIS A 331 -18.22 15.70 16.16
CA HIS A 331 -17.61 16.62 17.11
C HIS A 331 -18.33 16.61 18.46
N ASP A 332 -19.65 16.79 18.45
CA ASP A 332 -20.47 16.83 19.66
C ASP A 332 -20.45 15.49 20.39
N SER A 333 -20.38 14.37 19.65
CA SER A 333 -20.25 13.04 20.25
C SER A 333 -18.91 12.82 20.94
N LEU A 334 -17.81 13.30 20.37
CA LEU A 334 -16.48 13.14 20.96
C LEU A 334 -16.23 14.13 22.11
N PHE A 335 -16.59 15.40 21.93
CA PHE A 335 -16.16 16.49 22.82
C PHE A 335 -17.30 17.12 23.62
N GLY A 336 -18.56 16.79 23.32
CA GLY A 336 -19.74 17.49 23.81
C GLY A 336 -20.07 18.74 22.98
N PRO A 337 -21.20 19.40 23.24
CA PRO A 337 -21.60 20.60 22.49
C PRO A 337 -20.61 21.75 22.67
N ALA A 338 -20.54 22.64 21.68
CA ALA A 338 -19.69 23.82 21.66
C ALA A 338 -20.13 24.95 22.61
N GLU A 339 -20.34 24.62 23.88
CA GLU A 339 -20.74 25.55 24.95
C GLU A 339 -19.53 26.22 25.60
N ALA A 340 -19.71 27.45 26.10
CA ALA A 340 -18.65 28.20 26.77
C ALA A 340 -18.05 27.43 27.96
N GLY A 341 -16.73 27.23 27.93
CA GLY A 341 -15.98 26.51 28.97
C GLY A 341 -16.05 24.98 28.87
N LYS A 342 -16.70 24.42 27.85
CA LYS A 342 -16.68 22.98 27.57
C LYS A 342 -15.58 22.61 26.58
N LEU A 343 -15.26 21.31 26.51
CA LEU A 343 -14.24 20.81 25.60
C LEU A 343 -14.63 21.02 24.12
N GLY A 344 -15.89 20.79 23.75
CA GLY A 344 -16.37 21.01 22.38
C GLY A 344 -16.28 22.45 21.87
N LYS A 345 -16.10 23.45 22.74
CA LYS A 345 -15.79 24.81 22.27
C LYS A 345 -14.30 24.99 21.93
N ARG A 346 -13.43 24.27 22.64
CA ARG A 346 -11.97 24.45 22.63
C ARG A 346 -11.27 23.55 21.63
N VAL A 347 -11.97 22.53 21.12
CA VAL A 347 -11.54 21.72 19.98
C VAL A 347 -12.28 22.25 18.75
N SER A 348 -11.57 22.47 17.65
CA SER A 348 -12.19 22.93 16.41
C SER A 348 -12.77 21.77 15.57
N LEU A 349 -13.69 22.09 14.65
CA LEU A 349 -14.13 21.13 13.62
C LEU A 349 -12.97 20.67 12.72
N ARG A 350 -11.99 21.54 12.48
CA ARG A 350 -10.76 21.23 11.75
C ARG A 350 -10.01 20.09 12.43
N THR A 351 -9.76 20.20 13.72
CA THR A 351 -9.09 19.15 14.50
C THR A 351 -9.92 17.87 14.57
N THR A 352 -11.25 17.99 14.60
CA THR A 352 -12.14 16.83 14.52
C THR A 352 -11.96 16.08 13.20
N ALA A 353 -11.93 16.79 12.06
CA ALA A 353 -11.69 16.17 10.75
C ALA A 353 -10.30 15.53 10.66
N ARG A 354 -9.27 16.20 11.18
CA ARG A 354 -7.90 15.64 11.25
C ARG A 354 -7.83 14.40 12.13
N LEU A 355 -8.53 14.38 13.26
CA LEU A 355 -8.60 13.24 14.17
C LEU A 355 -9.26 12.02 13.52
N LEU A 356 -10.34 12.22 12.73
CA LEU A 356 -10.95 11.12 11.97
C LEU A 356 -9.93 10.45 11.06
N LEU A 357 -9.17 11.25 10.30
CA LEU A 357 -8.14 10.75 9.37
C LEU A 357 -6.95 10.12 10.11
N ALA A 358 -6.45 10.80 11.15
CA ALA A 358 -5.31 10.34 11.95
C ALA A 358 -5.61 9.02 12.68
N SER A 359 -6.86 8.80 13.11
CA SER A 359 -7.28 7.57 13.81
C SER A 359 -7.09 6.30 12.98
N VAL A 360 -7.01 6.42 11.65
CA VAL A 360 -6.79 5.34 10.69
C VAL A 360 -5.47 5.49 9.92
N GLY A 361 -4.55 6.33 10.41
CA GLY A 361 -3.18 6.42 9.90
C GLY A 361 -2.96 7.47 8.83
N ILE A 362 -3.99 8.26 8.51
CA ILE A 362 -3.91 9.29 7.48
C ILE A 362 -3.54 10.61 8.14
N THR A 363 -2.27 11.00 8.01
CA THR A 363 -1.83 12.34 8.41
C THR A 363 -2.28 13.36 7.37
N PHE A 364 -3.12 14.28 7.81
CA PHE A 364 -3.75 15.26 6.92
C PHE A 364 -3.76 16.63 7.57
N GLU A 365 -3.40 17.64 6.79
CA GLU A 365 -3.35 19.03 7.18
C GLU A 365 -4.45 19.81 6.45
N ILE A 366 -5.08 20.75 7.14
CA ILE A 366 -6.13 21.61 6.59
C ILE A 366 -5.69 23.04 6.82
N ALA A 367 -5.24 23.71 5.77
CA ALA A 367 -4.75 25.07 5.92
C ALA A 367 -5.86 26.04 6.36
N LEU A 368 -5.54 26.94 7.30
CA LEU A 368 -6.48 27.97 7.80
C LEU A 368 -6.53 29.20 6.87
N ASN A 369 -5.44 29.46 6.16
CA ASN A 369 -5.26 30.59 5.26
C ASN A 369 -4.04 30.34 4.37
N GLN A 370 -3.78 31.26 3.42
CA GLN A 370 -2.69 31.13 2.45
C GLN A 370 -1.30 31.11 3.09
N GLU A 371 -1.10 31.77 4.23
CA GLU A 371 0.18 31.74 4.95
C GLU A 371 0.42 30.37 5.58
N HIS A 372 -0.62 29.78 6.17
CA HIS A 372 -0.57 28.43 6.71
C HIS A 372 -0.25 27.40 5.63
N ALA A 373 -0.89 27.50 4.46
CA ALA A 373 -0.64 26.63 3.30
C ALA A 373 0.76 26.78 2.67
N LYS A 374 1.46 27.90 2.92
CA LYS A 374 2.85 28.09 2.48
C LYS A 374 3.85 27.51 3.45
N ASN A 375 3.55 27.58 4.75
CA ASN A 375 4.42 27.12 5.82
C ASN A 375 4.29 25.61 6.07
N ARG A 376 3.15 25.03 5.68
CA ARG A 376 2.84 23.61 5.82
C ARG A 376 2.17 23.08 4.57
N THR A 377 2.33 21.79 4.31
CA THR A 377 1.62 21.10 3.24
C THR A 377 0.12 21.18 3.52
N ASP A 378 -0.68 21.54 2.51
CA ASP A 378 -2.14 21.54 2.61
C ASP A 378 -2.67 20.23 2.00
N GLY A 379 -3.24 19.37 2.84
CA GLY A 379 -3.62 18.00 2.51
C GLY A 379 -2.68 16.94 3.07
N TYR A 380 -2.35 15.94 2.25
CA TYR A 380 -1.52 14.82 2.69
C TYR A 380 -0.09 15.29 2.98
N LEU A 381 0.43 14.92 4.15
CA LEU A 381 1.77 15.33 4.57
C LEU A 381 2.83 14.37 4.01
N GLU A 382 3.76 14.90 3.20
CA GLU A 382 4.99 14.20 2.77
C GLU A 382 5.92 13.98 3.98
N ARG A 383 5.78 12.86 4.70
CA ARG A 383 6.82 12.43 5.65
C ARG A 383 7.85 11.60 4.89
N TYR A 384 8.89 12.23 4.34
CA TYR A 384 10.00 11.49 3.74
C TYR A 384 10.66 10.57 4.78
N GLY A 385 10.60 9.25 4.55
CA GLY A 385 11.41 8.26 5.27
C GLY A 385 10.71 7.45 6.36
N ASP A 386 9.38 7.53 6.52
CA ASP A 386 8.64 6.62 7.41
C ASP A 386 7.87 5.58 6.57
N PRO A 387 8.31 4.31 6.53
CA PRO A 387 7.83 3.30 5.58
C PRO A 387 6.42 2.80 5.86
N LEU A 388 5.84 3.08 7.03
CA LEU A 388 4.79 2.23 7.56
C LEU A 388 3.37 2.59 7.13
N ILE A 389 3.08 3.80 6.62
CA ILE A 389 1.78 4.14 6.02
C ILE A 389 1.95 5.23 4.95
N TYR A 390 2.71 4.95 3.89
CA TYR A 390 2.45 5.63 2.62
C TYR A 390 1.27 4.92 1.97
N VAL A 391 0.06 5.30 2.36
CA VAL A 391 -1.04 5.20 1.40
C VAL A 391 -0.63 6.19 0.32
N CYS A 392 -0.24 5.70 -0.87
CA CYS A 392 0.19 6.51 -2.01
C CYS A 392 -0.99 7.33 -2.61
N LEU A 393 -1.76 8.02 -1.77
CA LEU A 393 -2.67 9.08 -2.16
C LEU A 393 -1.91 10.25 -2.81
N GLU A 394 -0.59 10.25 -2.70
CA GLU A 394 0.28 11.23 -3.34
C GLU A 394 0.63 10.88 -4.80
N GLU A 395 0.68 9.59 -5.18
CA GLU A 395 0.76 9.22 -6.60
C GLU A 395 -0.53 9.62 -7.33
N VAL A 396 -1.61 9.75 -6.56
CA VAL A 396 -2.87 10.42 -6.91
C VAL A 396 -2.75 11.94 -6.65
N LYS A 397 -1.69 12.60 -7.14
CA LYS A 397 -1.69 14.06 -7.41
C LYS A 397 -2.64 14.38 -8.59
N ASP A 398 -3.73 13.64 -8.65
CA ASP A 398 -4.73 13.73 -9.67
C ASP A 398 -5.65 14.90 -9.37
N GLU A 399 -6.41 15.31 -10.39
CA GLU A 399 -7.24 16.50 -10.32
C GLU A 399 -8.31 16.43 -9.20
N LYS A 400 -8.72 15.22 -8.75
CA LYS A 400 -9.95 15.04 -7.94
C LYS A 400 -9.83 13.99 -6.84
N PRO A 401 -9.14 14.27 -5.72
CA PRO A 401 -9.05 13.33 -4.60
C PRO A 401 -10.42 13.12 -3.94
N GLY A 402 -10.68 11.90 -3.45
CA GLY A 402 -11.90 11.58 -2.69
C GLY A 402 -12.01 12.31 -1.35
N ILE A 403 -10.91 12.88 -0.86
CA ILE A 403 -10.86 13.77 0.31
C ILE A 403 -9.93 14.94 -0.06
N SER A 404 -10.48 16.14 -0.20
CA SER A 404 -9.70 17.34 -0.54
C SER A 404 -9.63 18.33 0.63
N PRO A 405 -8.51 19.08 0.77
CA PRO A 405 -8.40 20.11 1.80
C PRO A 405 -9.45 21.22 1.63
N ALA A 406 -9.77 21.59 0.39
CA ALA A 406 -10.78 22.59 0.04
C ALA A 406 -12.17 22.21 0.57
N HIS A 407 -12.58 20.96 0.38
CA HIS A 407 -13.87 20.49 0.89
C HIS A 407 -13.89 20.40 2.41
N LEU A 408 -12.80 19.93 3.02
CA LEU A 408 -12.69 19.90 4.48
C LEU A 408 -12.73 21.32 5.09
N ARG A 409 -12.09 22.32 4.46
CA ARG A 409 -12.23 23.74 4.85
C ARG A 409 -13.69 24.18 4.81
N LYS A 410 -14.38 23.93 3.69
CA LYS A 410 -15.79 24.29 3.50
C LYS A 410 -16.68 23.72 4.61
N ILE A 411 -16.56 22.43 4.92
CA ILE A 411 -17.39 21.81 5.99
C ILE A 411 -16.97 22.27 7.39
N CYS A 412 -15.70 22.61 7.60
CA CYS A 412 -15.23 23.20 8.87
C CYS A 412 -15.65 24.68 9.01
N GLY A 413 -16.03 25.36 7.93
CA GLY A 413 -16.30 26.81 7.92
C GLY A 413 -15.06 27.67 7.92
N ILE A 414 -13.98 27.15 7.33
CA ILE A 414 -12.78 27.91 7.04
C ILE A 414 -12.96 28.52 5.65
N ASP A 415 -12.53 29.78 5.48
CA ASP A 415 -12.58 30.46 4.20
C ASP A 415 -11.73 29.70 3.16
N PRO A 416 -12.18 29.60 1.90
CA PRO A 416 -11.43 28.92 0.85
C PRO A 416 -10.12 29.66 0.54
N LEU A 417 -9.09 28.91 0.13
CA LEU A 417 -7.85 29.46 -0.40
C LEU A 417 -8.01 29.91 -1.85
N ALA A 418 -7.03 30.67 -2.36
CA ALA A 418 -7.09 31.20 -3.72
C ALA A 418 -7.12 30.11 -4.81
N ASP A 419 -6.49 28.97 -4.53
CA ASP A 419 -6.32 27.84 -5.46
C ASP A 419 -7.30 26.69 -5.15
N ASP A 420 -8.28 26.91 -4.26
CA ASP A 420 -9.25 25.88 -3.92
C ASP A 420 -10.17 25.55 -5.10
N ASP A 421 -10.26 24.26 -5.43
CA ASP A 421 -11.32 23.80 -6.30
C ASP A 421 -12.66 23.91 -5.58
N MET A 422 -13.51 24.79 -6.10
CA MET A 422 -14.85 25.05 -5.58
C MET A 422 -15.89 24.01 -6.01
N SER A 423 -15.45 22.96 -6.71
CA SER A 423 -16.30 21.84 -7.10
C SER A 423 -16.97 21.18 -5.89
N ASP A 424 -18.23 20.80 -6.06
CA ASP A 424 -19.02 20.24 -4.97
C ASP A 424 -18.73 18.74 -4.83
N LEU A 425 -17.79 18.39 -3.96
CA LEU A 425 -17.40 17.01 -3.65
C LEU A 425 -18.49 16.19 -2.94
N MET A 426 -19.62 16.82 -2.59
CA MET A 426 -20.86 16.11 -2.19
C MET A 426 -21.38 15.18 -3.28
N LYS A 427 -21.07 15.50 -4.54
CA LYS A 427 -21.46 14.71 -5.70
C LYS A 427 -20.25 13.98 -6.23
N GLU A 428 -20.51 12.82 -6.82
CA GLU A 428 -19.48 12.07 -7.51
C GLU A 428 -18.83 12.94 -8.60
N GLN A 429 -17.51 13.01 -8.52
CA GLN A 429 -16.65 13.60 -9.51
C GLN A 429 -16.09 12.54 -10.42
N ARG A 430 -15.88 12.92 -11.68
CA ARG A 430 -15.32 12.07 -12.72
C ARG A 430 -14.28 12.83 -13.51
N THR A 431 -13.13 12.24 -13.78
CA THR A 431 -12.20 12.74 -14.81
C THR A 431 -12.57 12.18 -16.17
N ALA A 432 -12.04 12.79 -17.23
CA ALA A 432 -12.18 12.22 -18.57
C ALA A 432 -11.37 10.91 -18.63
N PRO A 433 -11.85 9.88 -19.36
CA PRO A 433 -11.02 8.70 -19.59
C PRO A 433 -9.73 9.12 -20.30
N VAL A 434 -8.62 8.44 -19.97
CA VAL A 434 -7.36 8.63 -20.67
C VAL A 434 -7.54 8.03 -22.07
N ASP A 435 -7.58 8.88 -23.11
CA ASP A 435 -7.65 8.42 -24.48
C ASP A 435 -6.31 7.74 -24.82
N GLU A 436 -6.31 6.39 -24.83
CA GLU A 436 -5.16 5.56 -25.22
C GLU A 436 -4.74 5.73 -26.70
N SER A 437 -5.42 6.62 -27.45
CA SER A 437 -5.20 6.81 -28.89
C SER A 437 -4.01 7.70 -29.24
N ASP A 438 -3.41 8.40 -28.27
CA ASP A 438 -2.28 9.31 -28.54
C ASP A 438 -0.90 8.63 -28.35
N GLU A 439 -0.87 7.32 -28.09
CA GLU A 439 0.31 6.49 -28.37
C GLU A 439 0.37 6.14 -29.87
N ASP A 440 0.36 7.16 -30.72
CA ASP A 440 1.05 7.11 -32.01
C ASP A 440 2.55 7.02 -31.65
N LEU A 441 2.98 5.84 -31.24
CA LEU A 441 4.37 5.45 -31.15
C LEU A 441 4.97 5.77 -32.50
N ASP A 442 5.76 6.85 -32.51
CA ASP A 442 6.53 7.33 -33.63
C ASP A 442 7.06 6.12 -34.40
N SER A 443 6.50 5.98 -35.60
CA SER A 443 7.06 5.16 -36.67
C SER A 443 8.57 5.36 -36.65
N ASP A 444 9.29 4.30 -36.31
CA ASP A 444 10.72 4.16 -36.61
C ASP A 444 10.89 4.31 -38.13
N ASP A 445 10.90 5.56 -38.61
CA ASP A 445 11.46 5.93 -39.91
C ASP A 445 12.98 5.79 -39.77
N ASP A 446 13.43 4.53 -39.82
CA ASP A 446 14.78 4.14 -40.16
C ASP A 446 15.11 4.63 -41.58
N GLU A 447 15.41 5.92 -41.73
CA GLU A 447 16.03 6.47 -42.94
C GLU A 447 17.47 5.95 -43.04
N TYR A 448 17.60 4.76 -43.65
CA TYR A 448 18.85 4.14 -44.05
C TYR A 448 19.55 5.02 -45.11
N VAL A 449 20.41 5.94 -44.67
CA VAL A 449 21.32 6.70 -45.54
C VAL A 449 22.32 5.73 -46.19
N ARG A 450 22.08 5.37 -47.46
CA ARG A 450 23.07 4.73 -48.34
C ARG A 450 24.20 5.73 -48.61
N VAL A 451 25.32 5.57 -47.91
CA VAL A 451 26.60 6.16 -48.32
C VAL A 451 27.15 5.38 -49.53
N ILE A 452 26.92 5.91 -50.73
CA ILE A 452 27.68 5.52 -51.93
C ILE A 452 29.05 6.18 -51.82
N ARG A 453 30.10 5.38 -51.57
CA ARG A 453 31.48 5.80 -51.81
C ARG A 453 31.79 5.66 -53.30
N LEU A 454 32.00 6.80 -53.96
CA LEU A 454 32.76 6.88 -55.21
C LEU A 454 34.12 7.50 -54.88
N THR A 455 35.17 6.68 -54.93
CA THR A 455 36.50 6.92 -55.53
C THR A 455 37.35 5.67 -55.36
#